data_AF-A0A7K0K073-F1
#
_entry.id   AF-A0A7K0K073-F1
#
_cell.length_a   1.000
_cell.length_b   1.000
_cell.length_c   1.000
_cell.angle_alpha   90.00
_cell.angle_beta   90.00
_cell.angle_gamma   90.00
#
_symmetry.space_group_name_H-M   'P 1'
#
loop_
_entity.id
_entity.type
_entity.pdbx_description
1 polymer ?
#
loop_
_entity_poly.entity_id
_entity_poly.type
_entity_poly.pdbx_seq_one_letter_code
_entity_poly.pdbx_strand_id
1 'polypeptide(L)'
;MNAIAAAELNETATKGADDGPLMITSGGKPAYVLLSINDYKEMRRAEADAFLERMRMDEDFEVDFSPANKEPTVRAADFGEDE
;
A
#
# COMPACT_ATOMS: atom_id res chain seq x y z
N MET A 1 2.91 -13.77 3.15
CA MET A 1 1.57 -13.52 3.72
C MET A 1 1.20 -14.79 4.46
N ASN A 2 0.94 -14.71 5.77
CA ASN A 2 0.48 -15.87 6.54
C ASN A 2 -1.05 -15.89 6.52
N ALA A 3 -1.65 -17.08 6.39
CA ALA A 3 -3.09 -17.27 6.38
C ALA A 3 -3.48 -18.17 7.55
N ILE A 4 -4.58 -17.82 8.22
CA ILE A 4 -5.23 -18.62 9.26
C ILE A 4 -6.54 -19.12 8.65
N ALA A 5 -6.88 -20.39 8.87
CA ALA A 5 -8.13 -20.92 8.33
C ALA A 5 -9.33 -20.24 9.01
N ALA A 6 -10.39 -19.95 8.25
CA ALA A 6 -11.60 -19.30 8.80
C ALA A 6 -12.22 -20.08 9.98
N ALA A 7 -12.07 -21.41 9.98
CA ALA A 7 -12.54 -22.29 11.05
C ALA A 7 -11.76 -22.14 12.37
N GLU A 8 -10.55 -21.58 12.33
CA GLU A 8 -9.75 -21.27 13.53
C GLU A 8 -10.12 -19.90 14.14
N LEU A 9 -10.97 -19.12 13.45
CA LEU A 9 -11.57 -17.90 13.96
C LEU A 9 -12.97 -18.16 14.54
N ASN A 10 -13.47 -17.20 15.32
CA ASN A 10 -14.84 -17.20 15.79
C ASN A 10 -15.82 -17.11 14.60
N GLU A 11 -16.70 -18.11 14.45
CA GLU A 11 -17.73 -18.18 13.40
C GLU A 11 -18.62 -16.93 13.33
N THR A 12 -18.95 -16.35 14.48
CA THR A 12 -19.78 -15.13 14.52
C THR A 12 -19.03 -13.94 13.93
N ALA A 13 -17.71 -13.86 14.14
CA ALA A 13 -16.90 -12.80 13.58
C ALA A 13 -16.75 -12.95 12.06
N THR A 14 -16.53 -14.17 11.57
CA THR A 14 -16.45 -14.43 10.12
C THR A 14 -17.76 -14.15 9.42
N LYS A 15 -18.90 -14.59 9.97
CA LYS A 15 -20.23 -14.26 9.42
C LYS A 15 -20.53 -12.76 9.47
N GLY A 16 -20.23 -12.10 10.59
CA GLY A 16 -20.47 -10.66 10.68
C GLY A 16 -19.59 -9.84 9.72
N ALA A 17 -18.43 -10.37 9.31
CA ALA A 17 -17.59 -9.75 8.29
C ALA A 17 -18.18 -9.83 6.87
N ASP A 18 -19.14 -10.72 6.62
CA ASP A 18 -19.88 -10.77 5.36
C ASP A 18 -20.90 -9.62 5.24
N ASP A 19 -21.38 -9.10 6.38
CA ASP A 19 -22.28 -7.94 6.43
C ASP A 19 -21.51 -6.60 6.40
N GLY A 20 -20.20 -6.64 6.68
CA GLY A 20 -19.31 -5.50 6.57
C GLY A 20 -18.12 -5.53 7.55
N PRO A 21 -17.24 -4.52 7.53
CA PRO A 21 -16.04 -4.47 8.35
C PRO A 21 -16.34 -4.56 9.86
N LEU A 22 -15.68 -5.48 10.56
CA LEU A 22 -15.77 -5.60 12.02
C LEU A 22 -14.51 -5.05 12.70
N MET A 23 -14.70 -4.14 13.65
CA MET A 23 -13.61 -3.61 14.46
C MET A 23 -13.38 -4.49 15.70
N ILE A 24 -12.17 -5.04 15.83
CA ILE A 24 -11.73 -5.85 16.96
C ILE A 24 -11.00 -4.94 17.94
N THR A 25 -11.47 -4.90 19.19
CA THR A 25 -10.87 -4.07 20.24
C THR A 25 -10.01 -4.86 21.20
N SER A 26 -8.94 -4.25 21.70
CA SER A 26 -8.14 -4.75 22.82
C SER A 26 -7.98 -3.64 23.86
N GLY A 27 -8.27 -3.93 25.13
CA GLY A 27 -8.24 -2.92 26.20
C GLY A 27 -9.18 -1.72 25.97
N GLY A 28 -10.32 -1.95 25.32
CA GLY A 28 -11.30 -0.90 24.98
C GLY A 28 -10.88 0.01 23.81
N LYS A 29 -9.79 -0.30 23.11
CA LYS A 29 -9.30 0.46 21.96
C LYS A 29 -9.34 -0.37 20.69
N PRO A 30 -9.60 0.24 19.52
CA PRO A 30 -9.43 -0.43 18.23
C PRO A 30 -8.02 -1.04 18.09
N ALA A 31 -7.95 -2.31 17.73
CA ALA A 31 -6.70 -3.03 17.58
C ALA A 31 -6.56 -3.65 16.19
N TYR A 32 -7.63 -4.24 15.67
CA TYR A 32 -7.65 -4.87 14.34
C TYR A 32 -9.00 -4.63 13.64
N VAL A 33 -9.03 -4.89 12.33
CA VAL A 33 -10.27 -4.93 11.55
C VAL A 33 -10.31 -6.27 10.82
N LEU A 34 -11.45 -6.95 10.87
CA LEU A 34 -11.74 -8.11 10.04
C LEU A 34 -12.56 -7.66 8.84
N LEU A 35 -12.10 -8.04 7.64
CA LEU A 35 -12.72 -7.73 6.36
C LEU A 35 -12.92 -9.02 5.58
N SER A 36 -13.99 -9.08 4.78
CA SER A 36 -14.05 -10.07 3.71
C SER A 36 -12.87 -9.86 2.75
N ILE A 37 -12.42 -10.94 2.11
CA ILE A 37 -11.31 -10.83 1.14
C ILE A 37 -11.70 -9.96 -0.07
N ASN A 38 -12.99 -9.88 -0.40
CA ASN A 38 -13.49 -9.03 -1.47
C ASN A 38 -13.39 -7.55 -1.07
N ASP A 39 -13.85 -7.17 0.13
CA ASP A 39 -13.75 -5.78 0.60
C ASP A 39 -12.30 -5.32 0.71
N TYR A 40 -11.42 -6.21 1.19
CA TYR A 40 -9.98 -5.92 1.21
C TYR A 40 -9.43 -5.63 -0.19
N LYS A 41 -9.82 -6.42 -1.19
CA LYS A 41 -9.37 -6.24 -2.58
C LYS A 41 -9.95 -4.97 -3.21
N GLU A 42 -11.22 -4.69 -3.02
CA GLU A 42 -11.86 -3.46 -3.52
C GLU A 42 -11.23 -2.22 -2.89
N MET A 43 -10.95 -2.24 -1.58
CA MET A 43 -10.27 -1.13 -0.91
C MET A 43 -8.84 -0.92 -1.42
N ARG A 44 -8.09 -2.01 -1.63
CA ARG A 44 -6.75 -1.98 -2.26
C ARG A 44 -6.80 -1.44 -3.68
N ARG A 45 -7.82 -1.81 -4.45
CA ARG A 45 -8.02 -1.33 -5.81
C ARG A 45 -8.35 0.16 -5.81
N ALA A 46 -9.22 0.62 -4.92
CA ALA A 46 -9.55 2.03 -4.78
C ALA A 46 -8.31 2.89 -4.44
N GLU A 47 -7.40 2.39 -3.57
CA GLU A 47 -6.13 3.08 -3.32
C GLU A 47 -5.23 3.14 -4.57
N ALA A 48 -5.12 2.03 -5.31
CA ALA A 48 -4.32 1.98 -6.52
C ALA A 48 -4.90 2.89 -7.62
N ASP A 49 -6.21 2.86 -7.82
CA ASP A 49 -6.91 3.70 -8.79
C ASP A 49 -6.80 5.18 -8.39
N ALA A 50 -6.93 5.53 -7.10
CA ALA A 50 -6.72 6.89 -6.61
C ALA A 50 -5.27 7.36 -6.73
N PHE A 51 -4.29 6.46 -6.64
CA PHE A 51 -2.90 6.77 -6.92
C PHE A 51 -2.68 7.01 -8.42
N LEU A 52 -3.22 6.13 -9.27
CA LEU A 52 -3.14 6.26 -10.73
C LEU A 52 -3.84 7.53 -11.22
N GLU A 53 -4.98 7.89 -10.65
CA GLU A 53 -5.70 9.14 -10.93
C GLU A 53 -4.83 10.36 -10.60
N ARG A 54 -4.16 10.38 -9.44
CA ARG A 54 -3.23 11.47 -9.10
C ARG A 54 -1.99 11.53 -10.01
N MET A 55 -1.58 10.40 -10.59
CA MET A 55 -0.46 10.33 -11.52
C MET A 55 -0.88 10.57 -12.97
N ARG A 56 -2.18 10.58 -13.28
CA ARG A 56 -2.64 10.88 -14.63
C ARG A 56 -2.35 12.34 -14.95
N MET A 57 -1.67 12.53 -16.07
CA MET A 57 -1.65 13.82 -16.75
C MET A 57 -2.86 13.84 -17.66
N ASP A 58 -3.89 14.60 -17.28
CA ASP A 58 -5.09 14.81 -18.09
C ASP A 58 -4.80 15.86 -19.16
N GLU A 59 -4.08 15.46 -20.21
CA GLU A 59 -3.91 16.07 -21.54
C GLU A 59 -2.59 15.55 -22.17
N ASP A 60 -2.45 15.65 -23.50
CA ASP A 60 -1.15 15.52 -24.19
C ASP A 60 -0.27 16.73 -23.79
N PHE A 61 0.17 16.75 -22.54
CA PHE A 61 1.17 17.70 -22.05
C PHE A 61 2.49 17.34 -22.70
N GLU A 62 2.95 18.19 -23.62
CA GLU A 62 4.30 18.13 -24.15
C GLU A 62 5.28 18.59 -23.05
N VAL A 63 5.67 17.66 -22.19
CA VAL A 63 6.67 17.94 -21.15
C VAL A 63 8.05 17.91 -21.82
N ASP A 64 8.65 19.10 -21.98
CA ASP A 64 10.04 19.23 -22.41
C ASP A 64 10.98 18.76 -21.28
N PHE A 65 11.23 17.44 -21.27
CA PHE A 65 12.28 16.84 -20.46
C PHE A 65 13.65 17.07 -21.10
N SER A 66 14.14 18.30 -20.99
CA SER A 66 15.53 18.58 -21.30
C SER A 66 16.43 18.03 -20.18
N PRO A 67 17.50 17.28 -20.48
CA PRO A 67 18.43 16.82 -19.46
C PRO A 67 18.99 18.03 -18.72
N ALA A 68 18.99 17.97 -17.38
CA ALA A 68 19.68 18.97 -16.59
C ALA A 68 21.16 18.89 -16.98
N ASN A 69 21.65 19.87 -17.72
CA ASN A 69 23.07 20.06 -18.02
C ASN A 69 23.79 20.43 -16.72
N LYS A 70 23.93 19.45 -15.83
CA LYS A 70 24.84 19.53 -14.71
C LYS A 70 26.21 19.17 -15.26
N GLU A 71 27.16 20.07 -15.08
CA GLU A 71 28.56 19.71 -15.31
C GLU A 71 28.87 18.47 -14.47
N PRO A 72 29.41 17.40 -15.06
CA PRO A 72 29.72 16.19 -14.31
C PRO A 72 30.77 16.53 -13.25
N THR A 73 30.35 16.58 -11.98
CA THR A 73 31.28 16.64 -10.87
C THR A 73 31.88 15.24 -10.71
N VAL A 74 33.05 15.03 -11.31
CA VAL A 74 33.80 13.79 -11.14
C VAL A 74 34.44 13.82 -9.76
N ARG A 75 33.99 12.94 -8.86
CA ARG A 75 34.64 12.67 -7.58
C ARG A 75 35.06 11.20 -7.57
N ALA A 76 36.32 10.94 -7.21
CA ALA A 76 36.79 9.58 -7.01
C ALA A 76 35.94 8.88 -5.94
N ALA A 77 35.54 7.63 -6.22
CA ALA A 77 34.90 6.80 -5.21
C ALA A 77 35.89 6.58 -4.06
N ASP A 78 35.41 6.80 -2.84
CA ASP A 78 36.19 6.57 -1.64
C ASP A 78 36.14 5.07 -1.34
N PHE A 79 37.10 4.33 -1.89
CA PHE A 79 37.33 2.94 -1.52
C PHE A 79 38.21 2.97 -0.28
N GLY A 80 37.58 3.07 0.89
CA GLY A 80 38.29 2.93 2.15
C GLY A 80 39.07 1.62 2.15
N GLU A 81 40.37 1.70 2.42
CA GLU A 81 41.19 0.53 2.69
C GLU A 81 40.82 0.06 4.11
N ASP A 82 39.88 -0.88 4.20
CA ASP A 82 39.67 -1.66 5.41
C ASP A 82 40.88 -2.60 5.57
N GLU A 83 41.86 -2.20 6.40
CA GLU A 83 42.81 -3.10 7.09
C GLU A 83 42.48 -3.20 8.58
#